data_AF-A0A1V2RMR7-F1
#
_entry.id   AF-A0A1V2RMR7-F1
#
_cell.length_a   1.000
_cell.length_b   1.000
_cell.length_c   1.000
_cell.angle_alpha   90.00
_cell.angle_beta   90.00
_cell.angle_gamma   90.00
#
_symmetry.space_group_name_H-M   'P 1'
#
loop_
_entity.id
_entity.type
_entity.pdbx_description
1 polymer ?
#
loop_
_entity_poly.entity_id
_entity_poly.type
_entity_poly.pdbx_seq_one_letter_code
_entity_poly.pdbx_strand_id
1 'polypeptide(L)'
;MELTAALLLGLFFAGYFLLGGADIGLGMLLPYLGRDRAERDLVAAGFWPMFLANEVWLVAAAGVFIGCFPHLEGELFSGLLLVLVPVIAGWMIRDAGIWWRRQVPSAGDALIFVGSWLLALGWGWAVASLLSEHHDAPAPFAVGAPTAAAVALLFMTHGMGYAALRLTGRPFQRARMMAGHRAGGNSFALTSVVMAAMPVLAGAGLPLTEHAAGEESLRLLVPVLIAVLPLLIAAQAWLWRTFGGRAEPTDRAYF
;
A
#
# COMPACT_ATOMS: atom_id res chain seq x y z
N MET A 1 -3.18 27.73 -0.46
CA MET A 1 -3.52 26.62 0.47
C MET A 1 -4.00 25.40 -0.28
N GLU A 2 -4.84 25.57 -1.31
CA GLU A 2 -5.34 24.49 -2.19
C GLU A 2 -4.22 23.64 -2.81
N LEU A 3 -3.27 24.28 -3.51
CA LEU A 3 -2.13 23.57 -4.11
C LEU A 3 -1.32 22.80 -3.05
N THR A 4 -1.13 23.39 -1.87
CA THR A 4 -0.43 22.73 -0.75
C THR A 4 -1.20 21.49 -0.28
N ALA A 5 -2.52 21.57 -0.15
CA ALA A 5 -3.36 20.42 0.19
C ALA A 5 -3.27 19.33 -0.88
N ALA A 6 -3.25 19.69 -2.17
CA ALA A 6 -3.14 18.74 -3.28
C ALA A 6 -1.79 18.02 -3.27
N LEU A 7 -0.71 18.75 -3.01
CA LEU A 7 0.64 18.18 -2.86
C LEU A 7 0.72 17.26 -1.64
N LEU A 8 0.10 17.64 -0.51
CA LEU A 8 0.04 16.80 0.69
C LEU A 8 -0.76 15.52 0.43
N LEU A 9 -1.90 15.60 -0.24
CA LEU A 9 -2.70 14.44 -0.62
C LEU A 9 -1.88 13.45 -1.47
N GLY A 10 -1.23 13.96 -2.52
CA GLY A 10 -0.34 13.17 -3.36
C GLY A 10 0.81 12.54 -2.56
N LEU A 11 1.40 13.28 -1.63
CA LEU A 11 2.47 12.78 -0.76
C LEU A 11 2.00 11.66 0.17
N PHE A 12 0.83 11.78 0.79
CA PHE A 12 0.31 10.74 1.68
C PHE A 12 -0.01 9.45 0.91
N PHE A 13 -0.64 9.56 -0.26
CA PHE A 13 -0.82 8.40 -1.14
C PHE A 13 0.50 7.82 -1.62
N ALA A 14 1.45 8.65 -2.04
CA ALA A 14 2.78 8.20 -2.45
C ALA A 14 3.49 7.41 -1.33
N GLY A 15 3.43 7.91 -0.09
CA GLY A 15 3.96 7.22 1.09
C GLY A 15 3.27 5.88 1.35
N TYR A 16 1.94 5.82 1.26
CA TYR A 16 1.21 4.57 1.41
C TYR A 16 1.57 3.53 0.35
N PHE A 17 1.54 3.89 -0.93
CA PHE A 17 1.86 2.95 -2.01
C PHE A 17 3.32 2.48 -1.95
N LEU A 18 4.24 3.39 -1.58
CA LEU A 18 5.64 3.05 -1.34
C LEU A 18 5.81 2.07 -0.18
N LEU A 19 5.24 2.37 0.98
CA LEU A 19 5.51 1.64 2.22
C LEU A 19 4.60 0.42 2.35
N GLY A 20 3.29 0.64 2.28
CA GLY A 20 2.26 -0.40 2.36
C GLY A 20 2.30 -1.33 1.14
N GLY A 21 2.73 -0.85 -0.02
CA GLY A 21 2.89 -1.70 -1.21
C GLY A 21 3.91 -2.81 -1.03
N ALA A 22 4.94 -2.62 -0.20
CA ALA A 22 5.90 -3.65 0.13
C ALA A 22 5.25 -4.80 0.91
N ASP A 23 4.40 -4.46 1.90
CA ASP A 23 3.71 -5.43 2.75
C ASP A 23 2.60 -6.16 1.99
N ILE A 24 1.84 -5.44 1.16
CA ILE A 24 0.82 -6.02 0.27
C ILE A 24 1.49 -7.01 -0.69
N GLY A 25 2.56 -6.58 -1.36
CA GLY A 25 3.32 -7.44 -2.26
C GLY A 25 3.88 -8.69 -1.57
N LEU A 26 4.40 -8.54 -0.34
CA LEU A 26 4.90 -9.67 0.45
C LEU A 26 3.76 -10.61 0.89
N GLY A 27 2.60 -10.07 1.23
CA GLY A 27 1.38 -10.83 1.54
C GLY A 27 0.86 -11.63 0.36
N MET A 28 0.87 -11.07 -0.85
CA MET A 28 0.56 -11.80 -2.10
C MET A 28 1.51 -12.98 -2.34
N LEU A 29 2.76 -12.87 -1.86
CA LEU A 29 3.80 -13.86 -2.06
C LEU A 29 3.94 -14.87 -0.91
N LEU A 30 3.19 -14.70 0.18
CA LEU A 30 3.32 -15.48 1.41
C LEU A 30 3.32 -17.01 1.21
N PRO A 31 2.35 -17.63 0.52
CA PRO A 31 2.34 -19.08 0.32
C PRO A 31 3.42 -19.58 -0.67
N TYR A 32 3.97 -18.70 -1.51
CA TYR A 32 5.01 -19.05 -2.47
C TYR A 32 6.41 -18.96 -1.84
N LEU A 33 6.62 -17.97 -0.97
CA LEU A 33 7.86 -17.76 -0.25
C LEU A 33 8.00 -18.64 0.98
N GLY A 34 6.91 -19.00 1.66
CA GLY A 34 6.89 -19.91 2.81
C GLY A 34 6.16 -21.22 2.51
N ARG A 35 6.90 -22.34 2.50
CA ARG A 35 6.33 -23.66 2.15
C ARG A 35 5.95 -24.50 3.36
N ASP A 36 6.52 -24.19 4.52
CA ASP A 36 6.13 -24.76 5.81
C ASP A 36 5.77 -23.64 6.80
N ARG A 37 5.27 -24.03 7.97
CA ARG A 37 4.82 -23.09 9.01
C ARG A 37 5.93 -22.13 9.43
N ALA A 38 7.14 -22.65 9.68
CA ALA A 38 8.25 -21.84 10.16
C ALA A 38 8.71 -20.83 9.11
N GLU A 39 8.71 -21.21 7.84
CA GLU A 39 9.02 -20.31 6.73
C GLU A 39 7.94 -19.25 6.52
N ARG A 40 6.65 -19.59 6.68
CA ARG A 40 5.55 -18.61 6.59
C ARG A 40 5.57 -17.63 7.76
N ASP A 41 5.91 -18.09 8.95
CA ASP A 41 6.11 -17.23 10.12
C ASP A 41 7.24 -16.23 9.87
N LEU A 42 8.35 -16.69 9.26
CA LEU A 42 9.45 -15.82 8.88
C LEU A 42 9.05 -14.77 7.82
N VAL A 43 8.23 -15.16 6.84
CA VAL A 43 7.71 -14.23 5.83
C VAL A 43 6.82 -13.17 6.48
N ALA A 44 5.91 -13.57 7.36
CA ALA A 44 5.03 -12.65 8.10
C ALA A 44 5.80 -11.69 9.01
N ALA A 45 6.84 -12.18 9.70
CA ALA A 45 7.73 -11.35 10.51
C ALA A 45 8.46 -10.27 9.69
N GLY A 46 8.60 -10.47 8.38
CA GLY A 46 9.23 -9.51 7.48
C GLY A 46 8.49 -8.17 7.34
N PHE A 47 7.15 -8.15 7.45
CA PHE A 47 6.35 -6.93 7.31
C PHE A 47 5.66 -6.48 8.60
N TRP A 48 5.41 -7.39 9.56
CA TRP A 48 4.61 -7.06 10.74
C TRP A 48 5.08 -5.86 11.57
N PRO A 49 6.36 -5.63 11.87
CA PRO A 49 6.74 -4.48 12.70
C PRO A 49 6.43 -3.13 12.04
N MET A 50 6.20 -3.12 10.72
CA MET A 50 5.96 -1.91 9.93
C MET A 50 4.51 -1.76 9.45
N PHE A 51 3.74 -2.85 9.34
CA PHE A 51 2.48 -2.84 8.57
C PHE A 51 1.50 -1.75 9.04
N LEU A 52 1.31 -1.63 10.36
CA LEU A 52 0.38 -0.64 10.91
C LEU A 52 0.86 0.79 10.68
N ALA A 53 2.18 1.03 10.79
CA ALA A 53 2.75 2.34 10.52
C ALA A 53 2.60 2.73 9.05
N ASN A 54 2.72 1.75 8.15
CA ASN A 54 2.51 1.94 6.72
C ASN A 54 1.04 2.28 6.41
N GLU A 55 0.08 1.70 7.12
CA GLU A 55 -1.35 1.99 6.98
C GLU A 55 -1.76 3.39 7.45
N VAL A 56 -1.04 3.97 8.42
CA VAL A 56 -1.29 5.35 8.86
C VAL A 56 -1.19 6.36 7.70
N TRP A 57 -0.36 6.08 6.70
CA TRP A 57 -0.27 6.92 5.49
C TRP A 57 -1.57 6.92 4.69
N LEU A 58 -2.25 5.76 4.57
CA LEU A 58 -3.56 5.67 3.91
C LEU A 58 -4.64 6.36 4.73
N VAL A 59 -4.64 6.19 6.05
CA VAL A 59 -5.59 6.86 6.94
C VAL A 59 -5.42 8.37 6.85
N ALA A 60 -4.18 8.86 6.84
CA ALA A 60 -3.88 10.28 6.62
C ALA A 60 -4.34 10.75 5.24
N ALA A 61 -4.05 10.00 4.17
CA ALA A 61 -4.51 10.32 2.82
C ALA A 61 -6.04 10.44 2.76
N ALA A 62 -6.77 9.50 3.34
CA ALA A 62 -8.24 9.54 3.42
C ALA A 62 -8.73 10.76 4.20
N GLY A 63 -8.11 11.08 5.35
CA GLY A 63 -8.45 12.27 6.14
C GLY A 63 -8.20 13.58 5.39
N VAL A 64 -7.09 13.67 4.65
CA VAL A 64 -6.81 14.82 3.77
C VAL A 64 -7.84 14.89 2.65
N PHE A 65 -8.19 13.75 2.04
CA PHE A 65 -9.12 13.72 0.93
C PHE A 65 -10.52 14.20 1.35
N ILE A 66 -11.07 13.62 2.42
CA ILE A 66 -12.37 14.00 2.98
C ILE A 66 -12.35 15.46 3.48
N GLY A 67 -11.30 15.88 4.17
CA GLY A 67 -11.25 17.19 4.80
C GLY A 67 -10.94 18.34 3.84
N CYS A 68 -10.04 18.13 2.88
CA CYS A 68 -9.56 19.17 1.97
C CYS A 68 -10.24 19.13 0.60
N PHE A 69 -10.88 18.03 0.20
CA PHE A 69 -11.51 17.85 -1.11
C PHE A 69 -12.89 17.17 -1.03
N PRO A 70 -13.81 17.66 -0.17
CA PRO A 70 -15.05 16.94 0.16
C PRO A 70 -15.98 16.71 -1.04
N HIS A 71 -15.98 17.60 -2.04
CA HIS A 71 -16.84 17.43 -3.21
C HIS A 71 -16.33 16.31 -4.12
N LEU A 72 -15.02 16.34 -4.45
CA LEU A 72 -14.37 15.32 -5.26
C LEU A 72 -14.36 13.96 -4.56
N GLU A 73 -14.24 13.96 -3.23
CA GLU A 73 -14.38 12.75 -2.43
C GLU A 73 -15.76 12.12 -2.59
N GLY A 74 -16.84 12.90 -2.45
CA GLY A 74 -18.19 12.39 -2.63
C GLY A 74 -18.45 11.84 -4.04
N GLU A 75 -17.92 12.50 -5.07
CA GLU A 75 -18.00 12.04 -6.46
C GLU A 75 -17.26 10.72 -6.68
N LEU A 76 -15.98 10.66 -6.29
CA LEU A 76 -15.17 9.46 -6.46
C LEU A 76 -15.69 8.29 -5.61
N PHE A 77 -16.13 8.52 -4.37
CA PHE A 77 -16.63 7.45 -3.51
C PHE A 77 -17.95 6.88 -4.01
N SER A 78 -18.88 7.73 -4.45
CA SER A 78 -20.17 7.28 -5.00
C SER A 78 -20.01 6.61 -6.36
N GLY A 79 -19.17 7.18 -7.22
CA GLY A 79 -18.87 6.69 -8.56
C GLY A 79 -18.09 5.36 -8.58
N LEU A 80 -17.13 5.20 -7.67
CA LEU A 80 -16.23 4.05 -7.63
C LEU A 80 -16.59 3.01 -6.56
N LEU A 81 -17.83 2.97 -6.05
CA LEU A 81 -18.24 2.00 -5.02
C LEU A 81 -17.86 0.55 -5.38
N LEU A 82 -18.09 0.12 -6.63
CA LEU A 82 -17.76 -1.23 -7.08
C LEU A 82 -16.26 -1.55 -7.07
N VAL A 83 -15.39 -0.52 -7.06
CA VAL A 83 -13.94 -0.65 -6.99
C VAL A 83 -13.44 -0.49 -5.55
N LEU A 84 -13.97 0.49 -4.82
CA LEU A 84 -13.54 0.82 -3.46
C LEU A 84 -14.01 -0.21 -2.43
N VAL A 85 -15.19 -0.83 -2.61
CA VAL A 85 -15.67 -1.88 -1.70
C VAL A 85 -14.71 -3.07 -1.69
N PRO A 86 -14.25 -3.63 -2.84
CA PRO A 86 -13.19 -4.63 -2.86
C PRO A 86 -11.87 -4.19 -2.23
N VAL A 87 -11.46 -2.92 -2.39
CA VAL A 87 -10.24 -2.38 -1.76
C VAL A 87 -10.36 -2.40 -0.23
N ILE A 88 -11.47 -1.88 0.30
CA ILE A 88 -11.74 -1.85 1.75
C ILE A 88 -11.89 -3.27 2.29
N ALA A 89 -12.63 -4.14 1.59
CA ALA A 89 -12.77 -5.54 1.98
C ALA A 89 -11.40 -6.26 1.99
N GLY A 90 -10.57 -6.05 0.98
CA GLY A 90 -9.22 -6.59 0.90
C GLY A 90 -8.33 -6.12 2.07
N TRP A 91 -8.43 -4.84 2.43
CA TRP A 91 -7.75 -4.27 3.60
C TRP A 91 -8.18 -4.96 4.90
N MET A 92 -9.48 -5.01 5.17
CA MET A 92 -10.04 -5.64 6.36
C MET A 92 -9.70 -7.14 6.44
N ILE A 93 -9.83 -7.87 5.33
CA ILE A 93 -9.53 -9.30 5.24
C ILE A 93 -8.06 -9.55 5.53
N ARG A 94 -7.16 -8.75 4.91
CA ARG A 94 -5.72 -8.88 5.14
C ARG A 94 -5.40 -8.67 6.60
N ASP A 95 -5.84 -7.57 7.20
CA ASP A 95 -5.50 -7.23 8.59
C ASP A 95 -6.06 -8.25 9.58
N ALA A 96 -7.29 -8.71 9.37
CA ALA A 96 -7.87 -9.81 10.13
C ALA A 96 -7.00 -11.07 10.02
N GLY A 97 -6.51 -11.39 8.83
CA GLY A 97 -5.57 -12.49 8.59
C GLY A 97 -4.29 -12.36 9.40
N ILE A 98 -3.71 -11.17 9.48
CA ILE A 98 -2.49 -10.91 10.24
C ILE A 98 -2.74 -11.08 11.74
N TRP A 99 -3.81 -10.49 12.29
CA TRP A 99 -4.14 -10.56 13.72
C TRP A 99 -4.57 -11.96 14.17
N TRP A 100 -5.34 -12.69 13.35
CA TRP A 100 -5.84 -14.02 13.68
C TRP A 100 -4.84 -15.14 13.40
N ARG A 101 -3.70 -14.85 12.77
CA ARG A 101 -2.69 -15.84 12.39
C ARG A 101 -2.15 -16.65 13.57
N ARG A 102 -2.13 -16.08 14.77
CA ARG A 102 -1.70 -16.79 16.00
C ARG A 102 -2.69 -17.88 16.40
N GLN A 103 -3.99 -17.60 16.27
CA GLN A 103 -5.07 -18.52 16.66
C GLN A 103 -5.44 -19.51 15.55
N VAL A 104 -5.49 -19.05 14.30
CA VAL A 104 -5.89 -19.85 13.13
C VAL A 104 -4.89 -19.72 11.98
N PRO A 105 -3.69 -20.31 12.10
CA PRO A 105 -2.55 -20.03 11.22
C PRO A 105 -2.82 -20.22 9.73
N SER A 106 -3.39 -21.35 9.33
CA SER A 106 -3.69 -21.64 7.92
C SER A 106 -4.75 -20.71 7.34
N ALA A 107 -5.76 -20.34 8.14
CA ALA A 107 -6.79 -19.39 7.71
C ALA A 107 -6.23 -17.96 7.67
N GLY A 108 -5.41 -17.57 8.65
CA GLY A 108 -4.72 -16.28 8.68
C GLY A 108 -3.80 -16.09 7.47
N ASP A 109 -2.99 -17.11 7.14
CA ASP A 109 -2.16 -17.12 5.93
C ASP A 109 -3.02 -16.92 4.65
N ALA A 110 -4.17 -17.59 4.56
CA ALA A 110 -5.08 -17.48 3.43
C ALA A 110 -5.74 -16.09 3.33
N LEU A 111 -6.16 -15.53 4.46
CA LEU A 111 -6.74 -14.18 4.54
C LEU A 111 -5.71 -13.12 4.15
N ILE A 112 -4.46 -13.21 4.63
CA ILE A 112 -3.38 -12.32 4.19
C ILE A 112 -3.18 -12.41 2.69
N PHE A 113 -3.09 -13.62 2.15
CA PHE A 113 -2.89 -13.86 0.73
C PHE A 113 -4.03 -13.27 -0.13
N VAL A 114 -5.28 -13.63 0.17
CA VAL A 114 -6.45 -13.19 -0.58
C VAL A 114 -6.68 -11.68 -0.43
N GLY A 115 -6.61 -11.15 0.80
CA GLY A 115 -6.77 -9.73 1.07
C GLY A 115 -5.72 -8.88 0.34
N SER A 116 -4.48 -9.34 0.29
CA SER A 116 -3.41 -8.64 -0.45
C SER A 116 -3.63 -8.64 -1.96
N TRP A 117 -4.14 -9.74 -2.53
CA TRP A 117 -4.52 -9.79 -3.95
C TRP A 117 -5.72 -8.89 -4.26
N LEU A 118 -6.75 -8.89 -3.41
CA LEU A 118 -7.90 -7.99 -3.55
C LEU A 118 -7.48 -6.52 -3.51
N LEU A 119 -6.60 -6.16 -2.58
CA LEU A 119 -6.02 -4.82 -2.50
C LEU A 119 -5.27 -4.45 -3.78
N ALA A 120 -4.34 -5.29 -4.22
CA ALA A 120 -3.49 -4.98 -5.37
C ALA A 120 -4.31 -4.81 -6.67
N LEU A 121 -5.27 -5.70 -6.90
CA LEU A 121 -6.16 -5.63 -8.05
C LEU A 121 -7.15 -4.46 -7.95
N GLY A 122 -7.72 -4.22 -6.77
CA GLY A 122 -8.64 -3.11 -6.53
C GLY A 122 -7.99 -1.75 -6.73
N TRP A 123 -6.78 -1.54 -6.18
CA TRP A 123 -6.00 -0.33 -6.42
C TRP A 123 -5.64 -0.16 -7.89
N GLY A 124 -5.28 -1.24 -8.58
CA GLY A 124 -5.00 -1.16 -10.00
C GLY A 124 -6.23 -0.81 -10.85
N TRP A 125 -7.43 -1.25 -10.46
CA TRP A 125 -8.67 -0.82 -11.10
C TRP A 125 -9.01 0.63 -10.78
N ALA A 126 -8.76 1.08 -9.54
CA ALA A 126 -8.94 2.48 -9.15
C ALA A 126 -8.03 3.40 -9.98
N VAL A 127 -6.78 3.01 -10.19
CA VAL A 127 -5.83 3.74 -11.05
C VAL A 127 -6.33 3.79 -12.49
N ALA A 128 -6.85 2.67 -13.01
CA ALA A 128 -7.45 2.64 -14.35
C ALA A 128 -8.64 3.61 -14.47
N SER A 129 -9.49 3.68 -13.44
CA SER A 129 -10.61 4.61 -13.37
C SER A 129 -10.15 6.07 -13.39
N LEU A 130 -9.18 6.42 -12.54
CA LEU A 130 -8.68 7.80 -12.47
C LEU A 130 -7.99 8.26 -13.77
N LEU A 131 -7.41 7.34 -14.53
CA LEU A 131 -6.79 7.61 -15.83
C LEU A 131 -7.79 7.57 -17.00
N SER A 132 -9.02 7.13 -16.77
CA SER A 132 -10.07 7.10 -17.79
C SER A 132 -10.72 8.49 -17.96
N GLU A 133 -11.37 8.72 -19.09
CA GLU A 133 -12.05 10.00 -19.38
C GLU A 133 -13.09 10.38 -18.30
N HIS A 134 -13.79 9.38 -17.76
CA HIS A 134 -14.77 9.52 -16.68
C HIS A 134 -14.18 8.95 -15.39
N HIS A 135 -13.57 9.82 -14.59
CA HIS A 135 -12.87 9.45 -13.35
C HIS A 135 -13.83 9.03 -12.22
N ASP A 136 -15.11 9.38 -12.34
CA ASP A 136 -16.22 9.08 -11.45
C ASP A 136 -16.94 7.76 -11.80
N ALA A 137 -16.35 6.90 -12.63
CA ALA A 137 -16.91 5.59 -12.96
C ALA A 137 -15.84 4.48 -12.99
N PRO A 138 -16.22 3.22 -12.72
CA PRO A 138 -15.30 2.10 -12.89
C PRO A 138 -14.80 2.03 -14.35
N ALA A 139 -13.48 1.94 -14.53
CA ALA A 139 -12.90 1.80 -15.86
C ALA A 139 -13.50 0.59 -16.58
N PRO A 140 -13.80 0.69 -17.89
CA PRO A 140 -14.25 -0.44 -18.67
C PRO A 140 -13.28 -1.61 -18.55
N PHE A 141 -13.80 -2.84 -18.57
CA PHE A 141 -12.99 -4.05 -18.37
C PHE A 141 -11.73 -4.11 -19.27
N ALA A 142 -11.84 -3.66 -20.52
CA ALA A 142 -10.75 -3.65 -21.49
C ALA A 142 -9.54 -2.80 -21.06
N VAL A 143 -9.74 -1.81 -20.18
CA VAL A 143 -8.69 -0.95 -19.62
C VAL A 143 -8.42 -1.31 -18.16
N GLY A 144 -9.49 -1.56 -17.39
CA GLY A 144 -9.43 -1.89 -15.96
C GLY A 144 -8.66 -3.18 -15.68
N ALA A 145 -8.99 -4.28 -16.36
CA ALA A 145 -8.35 -5.57 -16.13
C ALA A 145 -6.83 -5.59 -16.43
N PRO A 146 -6.33 -5.10 -17.59
CA PRO A 146 -4.90 -5.09 -17.84
C PRO A 146 -4.14 -4.14 -16.91
N THR A 147 -4.72 -2.98 -16.57
CA THR A 147 -4.10 -2.05 -15.61
C THR A 147 -4.05 -2.66 -14.21
N ALA A 148 -5.13 -3.31 -13.76
CA ALA A 148 -5.17 -4.04 -12.50
C ALA A 148 -4.11 -5.16 -12.45
N ALA A 149 -3.94 -5.91 -13.52
CA ALA A 149 -2.90 -6.94 -13.61
C ALA A 149 -1.49 -6.35 -13.57
N ALA A 150 -1.25 -5.24 -14.30
CA ALA A 150 0.05 -4.55 -14.30
C ALA A 150 0.40 -3.96 -12.93
N VAL A 151 -0.56 -3.33 -12.26
CA VAL A 151 -0.37 -2.80 -10.90
C VAL A 151 -0.19 -3.93 -9.89
N ALA A 152 -0.93 -5.04 -10.00
CA ALA A 152 -0.70 -6.21 -9.16
C ALA A 152 0.70 -6.81 -9.34
N LEU A 153 1.21 -6.85 -10.57
CA LEU A 153 2.59 -7.25 -10.84
C LEU A 153 3.60 -6.26 -10.23
N LEU A 154 3.31 -4.96 -10.25
CA LEU A 154 4.12 -3.95 -9.57
C LEU A 154 4.16 -4.19 -8.05
N PHE A 155 3.01 -4.47 -7.40
CA PHE A 155 2.96 -4.87 -5.99
C PHE A 155 3.79 -6.12 -5.72
N MET A 156 3.62 -7.18 -6.52
CA MET A 156 4.40 -8.41 -6.35
C MET A 156 5.90 -8.18 -6.48
N THR A 157 6.33 -7.45 -7.51
CA THR A 157 7.76 -7.18 -7.75
C THR A 157 8.37 -6.30 -6.66
N HIS A 158 7.61 -5.30 -6.18
CA HIS A 158 8.02 -4.45 -5.07
C HIS A 158 8.14 -5.25 -3.76
N GLY A 159 7.15 -6.08 -3.42
CA GLY A 159 7.19 -6.98 -2.27
C GLY A 159 8.28 -8.04 -2.35
N MET A 160 8.64 -8.49 -3.55
CA MET A 160 9.76 -9.41 -3.75
C MET A 160 11.12 -8.74 -3.53
N GLY A 161 11.27 -7.48 -3.97
CA GLY A 161 12.43 -6.65 -3.65
C GLY A 161 12.56 -6.43 -2.14
N TYR A 162 11.44 -6.16 -1.46
CA TYR A 162 11.38 -6.05 -0.01
C TYR A 162 11.74 -7.36 0.69
N ALA A 163 11.25 -8.49 0.19
CA ALA A 163 11.60 -9.82 0.70
C ALA A 163 13.12 -10.09 0.64
N ALA A 164 13.80 -9.65 -0.42
CA ALA A 164 15.26 -9.78 -0.54
C ALA A 164 16.03 -8.91 0.48
N LEU A 165 15.42 -7.83 0.98
CA LEU A 165 16.00 -7.00 2.03
C LEU A 165 15.77 -7.58 3.43
N ARG A 166 14.58 -8.15 3.66
CA ARG A 166 14.10 -8.52 5.00
C ARG A 166 14.25 -10.00 5.33
N LEU A 167 14.11 -10.92 4.38
CA LEU A 167 14.06 -12.34 4.70
C LEU A 167 15.45 -12.96 4.82
N THR A 168 15.50 -14.11 5.49
CA THR A 168 16.68 -14.98 5.64
C THR A 168 16.37 -16.40 5.17
N GLY A 169 17.41 -17.25 5.10
CA GLY A 169 17.25 -18.69 4.82
C GLY A 169 16.60 -19.02 3.48
N ARG A 170 15.74 -20.06 3.48
CA ARG A 170 15.07 -20.57 2.28
C ARG A 170 14.07 -19.58 1.66
N PRO A 171 13.24 -18.85 2.42
CA PRO A 171 12.37 -17.82 1.84
C PRO A 171 13.15 -16.73 1.08
N PHE A 172 14.28 -16.28 1.63
CA PHE A 172 15.18 -15.36 0.94
C PHE A 172 15.74 -15.93 -0.38
N GLN A 173 16.18 -17.19 -0.38
CA GLN A 173 16.66 -17.86 -1.60
C GLN A 173 15.57 -17.92 -2.66
N ARG A 174 14.32 -18.24 -2.29
CA ARG A 174 13.17 -18.25 -3.22
C ARG A 174 12.88 -16.87 -3.78
N ALA A 175 12.86 -15.84 -2.93
CA ALA A 175 12.68 -14.46 -3.36
C ALA A 175 13.74 -14.05 -4.40
N ARG A 176 15.02 -14.38 -4.16
CA ARG A 176 16.11 -14.10 -5.11
C ARG A 176 15.99 -14.88 -6.42
N MET A 177 15.58 -16.14 -6.38
CA MET A 177 15.37 -16.92 -7.61
C MET A 177 14.23 -16.35 -8.45
N MET A 178 13.12 -15.97 -7.81
CA MET A 178 11.96 -15.38 -8.49
C MET A 178 12.25 -13.98 -9.03
N ALA A 179 13.07 -13.18 -8.34
CA ALA A 179 13.42 -11.82 -8.75
C ALA A 179 14.49 -11.80 -9.86
N GLY A 180 15.21 -12.90 -10.06
CA GLY A 180 16.31 -13.03 -11.01
C GLY A 180 17.65 -12.51 -10.46
N HIS A 181 18.75 -12.96 -11.06
CA HIS A 181 20.12 -12.77 -10.54
C HIS A 181 20.55 -11.30 -10.38
N ARG A 182 19.87 -10.35 -11.02
CA ARG A 182 20.14 -8.90 -10.96
C ARG A 182 19.21 -8.13 -10.01
N ALA A 183 18.19 -8.75 -9.44
CA ALA A 183 17.25 -8.10 -8.54
C ALA A 183 17.79 -8.10 -7.10
N GLY A 184 18.79 -7.26 -6.85
CA GLY A 184 19.16 -6.81 -5.51
C GLY A 184 18.39 -5.55 -5.10
N GLY A 185 18.94 -4.79 -4.14
CA GLY A 185 18.35 -3.54 -3.63
C GLY A 185 17.99 -2.50 -4.71
N ASN A 186 18.65 -2.52 -5.87
CA ASN A 186 18.33 -1.64 -7.01
C ASN A 186 16.92 -1.87 -7.56
N SER A 187 16.40 -3.11 -7.51
CA SER A 187 15.02 -3.40 -7.94
C SER A 187 13.99 -2.85 -6.96
N PHE A 188 14.26 -2.96 -5.66
CA PHE A 188 13.39 -2.38 -4.63
C PHE A 188 13.37 -0.85 -4.70
N ALA A 189 14.53 -0.21 -4.90
CA ALA A 189 14.61 1.25 -5.07
C ALA A 189 13.87 1.72 -6.33
N LEU A 190 13.99 1.02 -7.46
CA LEU A 190 13.27 1.37 -8.67
C LEU A 190 11.75 1.22 -8.49
N THR A 191 11.30 0.08 -7.99
CA THR A 191 9.87 -0.16 -7.74
C THR A 191 9.30 0.79 -6.69
N SER A 192 10.10 1.21 -5.69
CA SER A 192 9.75 2.26 -4.72
C SER A 192 9.39 3.58 -5.40
N VAL A 193 10.22 4.02 -6.35
CA VAL A 193 9.96 5.27 -7.11
C VAL A 193 8.68 5.14 -7.93
N VAL A 194 8.50 4.00 -8.61
CA VAL A 194 7.28 3.76 -9.42
C VAL A 194 6.04 3.69 -8.52
N MET A 195 6.11 3.02 -7.38
CA MET A 195 5.01 2.95 -6.40
C MET A 195 4.61 4.32 -5.88
N ALA A 196 5.58 5.18 -5.53
CA ALA A 196 5.31 6.52 -5.05
C ALA A 196 4.75 7.43 -6.16
N ALA A 197 5.28 7.33 -7.39
CA ALA A 197 4.88 8.19 -8.50
C ALA A 197 3.49 7.83 -9.05
N MET A 198 3.14 6.55 -9.08
CA MET A 198 1.91 6.04 -9.69
C MET A 198 0.63 6.75 -9.18
N PRO A 199 0.33 6.85 -7.87
CA PRO A 199 -0.88 7.52 -7.42
C PRO A 199 -0.85 9.04 -7.67
N VAL A 200 0.33 9.67 -7.66
CA VAL A 200 0.48 11.09 -7.97
C VAL A 200 0.17 11.35 -9.43
N LEU A 201 0.66 10.50 -10.34
CA LEU A 201 0.39 10.60 -11.77
C LEU A 201 -1.08 10.31 -12.08
N ALA A 202 -1.67 9.29 -11.44
CA ALA A 202 -3.10 8.99 -11.59
C ALA A 202 -3.99 10.14 -11.09
N GLY A 203 -3.61 10.80 -9.98
CA GLY A 203 -4.34 11.94 -9.44
C GLY A 203 -4.05 13.28 -10.13
N ALA A 204 -3.00 13.38 -10.95
CA ALA A 204 -2.59 14.64 -11.58
C ALA A 204 -3.62 15.19 -12.58
N GLY A 205 -4.47 14.32 -13.14
CA GLY A 205 -5.58 14.71 -14.02
C GLY A 205 -6.83 15.18 -13.29
N LEU A 206 -6.89 15.06 -11.96
CA LEU A 206 -8.07 15.45 -11.19
C LEU A 206 -8.11 16.97 -10.95
N PRO A 207 -9.30 17.58 -10.97
CA PRO A 207 -9.50 19.01 -10.72
C PRO A 207 -9.39 19.36 -9.22
N LEU A 208 -8.28 18.99 -8.57
CA LEU A 208 -8.08 19.08 -7.12
C LEU A 208 -8.24 20.51 -6.58
N THR A 209 -7.66 21.50 -7.26
CA THR A 209 -7.76 22.90 -6.81
C THR A 209 -9.17 23.45 -6.92
N GLU A 210 -9.91 23.04 -7.95
CA GLU A 210 -11.30 23.48 -8.17
C GLU A 210 -12.27 22.86 -7.16
N HIS A 211 -11.96 21.65 -6.68
CA HIS A 211 -12.77 20.91 -5.70
C HIS A 211 -12.25 21.03 -4.27
N ALA A 212 -11.31 21.93 -4.04
CA ALA A 212 -10.75 22.15 -2.72
C ALA A 212 -11.81 22.74 -1.78
N ALA A 213 -11.71 22.39 -0.49
CA ALA A 213 -12.57 22.93 0.55
C ALA A 213 -12.43 24.46 0.66
N GLY A 214 -13.43 25.10 1.28
CA GLY A 214 -13.42 26.54 1.52
C GLY A 214 -12.16 27.01 2.27
N GLU A 215 -11.79 28.27 2.04
CA GLU A 215 -10.53 28.83 2.54
C GLU A 215 -10.36 28.69 4.06
N GLU A 216 -11.42 28.87 4.84
CA GLU A 216 -11.40 28.71 6.30
C GLU A 216 -11.02 27.28 6.72
N SER A 217 -11.62 26.27 6.07
CA SER A 217 -11.30 24.87 6.32
C SER A 217 -9.85 24.57 5.99
N LEU A 218 -9.34 25.06 4.86
CA LEU A 218 -7.95 24.83 4.47
C LEU A 218 -6.95 25.55 5.39
N ARG A 219 -7.28 26.76 5.86
CA ARG A 219 -6.46 27.50 6.84
C ARG A 219 -6.36 26.75 8.18
N LEU A 220 -7.38 25.96 8.53
CA LEU A 220 -7.35 25.11 9.72
C LEU A 220 -6.57 23.80 9.47
N LEU A 221 -6.87 23.10 8.38
CA LEU A 221 -6.37 21.75 8.13
C LEU A 221 -4.92 21.72 7.67
N VAL A 222 -4.54 22.56 6.69
CA VAL A 222 -3.21 22.48 6.06
C VAL A 222 -2.06 22.72 7.05
N PRO A 223 -2.10 23.69 7.99
CA PRO A 223 -1.04 23.85 8.98
C PRO A 223 -0.88 22.63 9.89
N VAL A 224 -2.00 21.98 10.27
CA VAL A 224 -1.97 20.73 11.06
C VAL A 224 -1.28 19.63 10.27
N LEU A 225 -1.62 19.46 8.99
CA LEU A 225 -0.99 18.47 8.12
C LEU A 225 0.51 18.71 7.96
N ILE A 226 0.92 19.97 7.79
CA ILE A 226 2.35 20.36 7.70
C ILE A 226 3.07 20.05 9.02
N ALA A 227 2.43 20.23 10.17
CA ALA A 227 3.02 19.94 11.48
C ALA A 227 3.10 18.42 11.77
N VAL A 228 2.10 17.64 11.34
CA VAL A 228 2.04 16.19 11.56
C VAL A 228 3.00 15.43 10.62
N LEU A 229 3.16 15.89 9.38
CA LEU A 229 4.01 15.22 8.40
C LEU A 229 5.44 14.91 8.88
N PRO A 230 6.22 15.85 9.44
CA PRO A 230 7.57 15.55 9.93
C PRO A 230 7.55 14.58 11.11
N LEU A 231 6.50 14.57 11.94
CA LEU A 231 6.33 13.61 13.04
C LEU A 231 6.09 12.21 12.49
N LEU A 232 5.22 12.08 11.46
CA LEU A 232 4.96 10.81 10.78
C LEU A 232 6.24 10.28 10.12
N ILE A 233 6.99 11.13 9.41
CA ILE A 233 8.27 10.76 8.80
C ILE A 233 9.28 10.34 9.87
N ALA A 234 9.39 11.07 10.99
CA ALA A 234 10.30 10.73 12.08
C ALA A 234 9.93 9.39 12.73
N ALA A 235 8.64 9.15 12.98
CA ALA A 235 8.15 7.87 13.51
C ALA A 235 8.44 6.72 12.54
N GLN A 236 8.19 6.91 11.24
CA GLN A 236 8.51 5.92 10.22
C GLN A 236 10.01 5.62 10.15
N ALA A 237 10.85 6.66 10.18
CA ALA A 237 12.30 6.50 10.17
C ALA A 237 12.83 5.81 11.44
N TRP A 238 12.24 6.11 12.60
CA TRP A 238 12.57 5.45 13.87
C TRP A 238 12.19 3.96 13.85
N LEU A 239 11.00 3.63 13.35
CA LEU A 239 10.55 2.26 13.16
C LEU A 239 11.48 1.49 12.22
N TRP A 240 11.82 2.07 11.06
CA TRP A 240 12.77 1.47 10.14
C TRP A 240 14.18 1.29 10.73
N ARG A 241 14.65 2.22 11.57
CA ARG A 241 15.93 2.04 12.28
C ARG A 241 15.87 0.92 13.31
N THR A 242 14.73 0.75 13.97
CA THR A 242 14.56 -0.21 15.08
C THR A 242 14.29 -1.63 14.57
N PHE A 243 13.41 -1.78 13.57
CA PHE A 243 12.99 -3.08 13.06
C PHE A 243 13.25 -3.26 11.57
N GLY A 244 14.08 -2.43 10.92
CA GLY A 244 14.45 -2.57 9.50
C GLY A 244 15.45 -3.70 9.22
N GLY A 245 15.95 -4.36 10.26
CA GLY A 245 16.82 -5.52 10.16
C GLY A 245 16.15 -6.70 9.44
N ARG A 246 16.96 -7.72 9.14
CA ARG A 246 16.44 -8.96 8.58
C ARG A 246 15.64 -9.71 9.64
N ALA A 247 14.51 -10.29 9.24
CA ALA A 247 13.72 -11.17 10.07
C ALA A 247 14.52 -12.42 10.42
N GLU A 248 14.53 -12.75 11.70
CA GLU A 248 15.23 -13.91 12.25
C GLU A 248 14.24 -15.01 12.65
N PRO A 249 14.66 -16.28 12.65
CA PRO A 249 13.80 -17.39 13.12
C PRO A 249 13.33 -17.26 14.57
N THR A 250 13.96 -16.42 15.38
CA THR A 250 13.61 -16.11 16.78
C THR A 250 12.50 -15.07 16.91
N ASP A 251 12.20 -14.31 15.85
CA ASP A 251 11.11 -13.31 15.83
C ASP A 251 9.70 -13.95 15.86
N ARG A 252 9.64 -15.29 15.92
CA ARG A 252 8.43 -16.08 16.15
C ARG A 252 7.67 -15.70 17.42
N ALA A 253 8.33 -15.09 18.41
CA ALA A 253 7.68 -14.73 19.68
C ALA A 253 6.44 -13.82 19.51
N TYR A 254 6.34 -13.11 18.37
CA TYR A 254 5.21 -12.24 18.05
C TYR A 254 4.08 -12.92 17.25
N PHE A 255 4.22 -14.21 16.86
CA PHE A 255 3.23 -14.96 16.06
C PHE A 255 2.98 -16.39 16.56
#